data_AF-A0A498D8Z3-F1
#
_entry.id   AF-A0A498D8Z3-F1
#
_cell.length_a   1.000
_cell.length_b   1.000
_cell.length_c   1.000
_cell.angle_alpha   90.00
_cell.angle_beta   90.00
_cell.angle_gamma   90.00
#
_symmetry.space_group_name_H-M   'P 1'
#
loop_
_entity.id
_entity.type
_entity.pdbx_description
1 polymer ?
#
loop_
_entity_poly.entity_id
_entity_poly.type
_entity_poly.pdbx_seq_one_letter_code
_entity_poly.pdbx_strand_id
1 'polypeptide(L)'
;MTETFPLQMECTMLFQSNPYMIETPEGISVRLGRKVEDILPVIDQLCNQGILQRLGDELTPLYRYQEPVIITNLDIQGEAERA
;
A
#
# COMPACT_ATOMS: atom_id res chain seq x y z
N MET A 1 16.62 19.54 -0.60
CA MET A 1 16.04 18.39 -1.31
C MET A 1 15.68 17.38 -0.24
N THR A 2 14.39 17.12 -0.09
CA THR A 2 13.75 16.52 1.09
C THR A 2 14.20 15.08 1.35
N GLU A 3 14.70 14.82 2.56
CA GLU A 3 15.17 13.52 3.09
C GLU A 3 14.04 12.48 3.32
N THR A 4 12.91 12.59 2.63
CA THR A 4 11.71 11.72 2.81
C THR A 4 11.72 10.46 1.95
N PHE A 5 12.55 10.43 0.91
CA PHE A 5 12.62 9.31 -0.05
C PHE A 5 12.99 7.95 0.59
N PRO A 6 13.96 7.88 1.52
CA PRO A 6 14.32 6.62 2.17
C PRO A 6 13.14 6.05 2.97
N LEU A 7 12.44 6.88 3.73
CA LEU A 7 11.33 6.44 4.57
C LEU A 7 10.12 5.98 3.73
N GLN A 8 9.84 6.68 2.62
CA GLN A 8 8.80 6.25 1.69
C GLN A 8 9.10 4.88 1.08
N MET A 9 10.35 4.63 0.70
CA MET A 9 10.78 3.33 0.20
C MET A 9 10.67 2.25 1.28
N GLU A 10 11.14 2.53 2.50
CA GLU A 10 11.02 1.62 3.66
C GLU A 10 9.57 1.22 3.92
N CYS A 11 8.65 2.19 4.02
CA CYS A 11 7.22 1.94 4.19
C CYS A 11 6.64 1.11 3.03
N THR A 12 6.99 1.46 1.80
CA THR A 12 6.51 0.72 0.61
C THR A 12 6.94 -0.74 0.64
N MET A 13 8.23 -1.00 0.90
CA MET A 13 8.76 -2.36 0.97
C MET A 13 8.18 -3.18 2.13
N LEU A 14 7.92 -2.55 3.28
CA LEU A 14 7.29 -3.22 4.42
C LEU A 14 5.94 -3.82 4.04
N PHE A 15 5.09 -3.05 3.36
CA PHE A 15 3.76 -3.51 2.94
C PHE A 15 3.81 -4.43 1.71
N GLN A 16 4.69 -4.18 0.74
CA GLN A 16 4.82 -5.02 -0.45
C GLN A 16 5.39 -6.41 -0.14
N SER A 17 6.31 -6.51 0.83
CA SER A 17 6.88 -7.80 1.24
C SER A 17 5.88 -8.69 1.99
N ASN A 18 4.81 -8.10 2.53
CA ASN A 18 3.73 -8.83 3.18
C ASN A 18 2.36 -8.17 2.85
N PRO A 19 1.77 -8.44 1.67
CA PRO A 19 0.53 -7.79 1.21
C PRO A 19 -0.67 -7.94 2.13
N TYR A 20 -0.70 -8.98 2.96
CA TYR A 20 -1.78 -9.26 3.91
C TYR A 20 -1.56 -8.60 5.28
N MET A 21 -0.46 -7.89 5.49
CA MET A 21 -0.22 -7.17 6.73
C MET A 21 -1.25 -6.05 6.91
N ILE A 22 -1.85 -6.02 8.09
CA ILE A 22 -2.67 -4.92 8.57
C ILE A 22 -1.97 -4.37 9.80
N GLU A 23 -1.68 -3.07 9.83
CA GLU A 23 -0.87 -2.49 10.89
C GLU A 23 -1.29 -1.06 11.26
N THR A 24 -1.07 -0.67 12.52
CA THR A 24 -1.29 0.72 13.00
C THR A 24 -0.06 1.59 12.74
N PRO A 25 -0.16 2.94 12.78
CA PRO A 25 0.99 3.82 12.75
C PRO A 25 2.09 3.45 13.76
N GLU A 26 1.71 3.10 14.99
CA GLU A 26 2.62 2.69 16.05
C GLU A 26 3.33 1.37 15.71
N GLY A 27 2.58 0.39 15.17
CA GLY A 27 3.16 -0.87 14.72
C GLY A 27 4.15 -0.69 13.58
N ILE A 28 3.85 0.17 12.61
CA ILE A 28 4.75 0.52 11.50
C ILE A 28 6.01 1.21 12.05
N SER A 29 5.84 2.15 12.98
CA SER A 29 6.94 2.85 13.67
C SER A 29 7.90 1.87 14.36
N VAL A 30 7.37 0.88 15.09
CA VAL A 30 8.17 -0.17 15.75
C VAL A 30 8.93 -1.02 14.73
N ARG A 31 8.27 -1.45 13.65
CA ARG A 31 8.88 -2.31 12.62
C ARG A 31 10.01 -1.62 11.85
N LEU A 32 9.86 -0.32 11.61
CA LEU A 32 10.85 0.46 10.85
C LEU A 32 11.89 1.16 11.75
N GLY A 33 11.70 1.16 13.06
CA GLY A 33 12.59 1.89 13.98
C GLY A 33 12.54 3.41 13.77
N ARG A 34 11.37 3.93 13.38
CA ARG A 34 11.14 5.34 13.04
C ARG A 34 10.12 5.93 13.99
N LYS A 35 10.09 7.25 14.15
CA LYS A 35 9.05 7.87 14.98
C LYS A 35 7.72 7.90 14.25
N VAL A 36 6.62 7.77 14.98
CA VAL A 36 5.27 7.80 14.41
C VAL A 36 4.98 9.13 13.69
N GLU A 37 5.52 10.25 14.20
CA GLU A 37 5.40 11.59 13.61
C GLU A 37 6.01 11.68 12.20
N ASP A 38 7.06 10.90 11.93
CA ASP A 38 7.70 10.82 10.60
C ASP A 38 6.96 9.84 9.68
N ILE A 39 6.32 8.82 10.24
CA ILE A 39 5.58 7.78 9.51
C ILE A 39 4.26 8.31 8.95
N LEU A 40 3.49 9.04 9.76
CA LEU A 40 2.16 9.54 9.39
C LEU A 40 2.10 10.27 8.04
N PRO A 41 2.95 11.28 7.74
CA PRO A 41 2.89 11.98 6.45
C PRO A 41 3.25 11.07 5.28
N VAL A 42 4.16 10.10 5.49
CA VAL A 42 4.53 9.12 4.46
C VAL A 42 3.39 8.15 4.18
N ILE A 43 2.73 7.64 5.22
CA ILE A 43 1.58 6.74 5.08
C ILE A 43 0.40 7.45 4.42
N ASP A 44 0.14 8.71 4.75
CA ASP A 44 -0.89 9.51 4.09
C ASP A 44 -0.58 9.68 2.60
N GLN A 45 0.67 10.00 2.27
CA GLN A 45 1.11 10.08 0.87
C GLN A 45 0.93 8.75 0.12
N LEU A 46 1.27 7.62 0.73
CA LEU A 46 1.10 6.30 0.13
C LEU A 46 -0.38 5.91 -0.03
N CYS A 47 -1.25 6.34 0.88
CA CYS A 47 -2.70 6.20 0.73
C CYS A 47 -3.22 7.02 -0.45
N ASN A 48 -2.78 8.29 -0.56
CA ASN A 48 -3.14 9.18 -1.65
C ASN A 48 -2.65 8.66 -3.02
N GLN A 49 -1.56 7.90 -3.04
CA GLN A 49 -1.03 7.22 -4.23
C GLN A 49 -1.73 5.90 -4.56
N GLY A 50 -2.65 5.42 -3.71
CA GLY A 50 -3.33 4.13 -3.88
C GLY A 50 -2.42 2.92 -3.66
N ILE A 51 -1.27 3.10 -3.01
CA ILE A 51 -0.34 2.01 -2.65
C ILE A 51 -0.84 1.33 -1.37
N LEU A 52 -1.32 2.13 -0.42
CA LEU A 52 -1.92 1.64 0.82
C LEU A 52 -3.40 1.96 0.85
N GLN A 53 -4.15 1.09 1.50
CA GLN A 53 -5.53 1.32 1.86
C GLN A 53 -5.62 1.52 3.37
N ARG A 54 -6.28 2.61 3.77
CA ARG A 54 -6.69 2.83 5.15
C ARG A 54 -7.95 2.01 5.48
N LEU A 55 -7.89 1.30 6.58
CA LEU A 55 -8.97 0.53 7.20
C LEU A 55 -9.27 1.16 8.57
N GLY A 56 -10.53 1.18 9.01
CA GLY A 56 -10.91 1.78 10.30
C GLY A 56 -11.19 3.30 10.23
N ASP A 57 -11.35 3.92 11.41
CA ASP A 57 -11.75 5.32 11.57
C ASP A 57 -10.57 6.26 11.88
N GLU A 58 -10.88 7.53 12.20
CA GLU A 58 -9.89 8.55 12.59
C GLU A 58 -9.17 8.29 13.90
N LEU A 59 -9.79 7.56 14.81
CA LEU A 59 -9.22 7.28 16.13
C LEU A 59 -8.38 6.01 16.11
N THR A 60 -8.69 5.08 15.21
CA THR A 60 -8.08 3.75 15.13
C THR A 60 -7.71 3.38 13.69
N PRO A 61 -6.83 4.18 13.03
CA PRO A 61 -6.43 3.91 11.66
C PRO A 61 -5.57 2.65 11.56
N LEU A 62 -5.92 1.80 10.61
CA LEU A 62 -5.16 0.63 10.19
C LEU A 62 -4.79 0.79 8.72
N TYR A 63 -3.68 0.22 8.30
CA TYR A 63 -3.21 0.30 6.92
C TYR A 63 -2.87 -1.08 6.40
N ARG A 64 -3.18 -1.32 5.13
CA ARG A 64 -2.77 -2.53 4.39
C ARG A 64 -2.30 -2.17 2.99
N TYR A 65 -1.57 -3.09 2.38
CA TYR A 65 -1.23 -2.96 0.96
C TYR A 65 -2.49 -3.00 0.09
N GLN A 66 -2.56 -2.12 -0.90
CA GLN A 66 -3.56 -2.17 -1.95
C GLN A 66 -2.96 -2.85 -3.18
N GLU A 67 -3.33 -4.11 -3.41
CA GLU A 67 -2.85 -4.83 -4.57
C GLU A 67 -3.31 -4.16 -5.87
N PRO A 68 -2.41 -3.93 -6.84
CA PRO A 68 -2.79 -3.39 -8.12
C PRO A 68 -3.71 -4.38 -8.84
N VAL A 69 -4.88 -3.91 -9.28
CA VAL A 69 -5.79 -4.71 -10.08
C VAL A 69 -5.15 -4.96 -11.45
N ILE A 70 -4.71 -6.20 -11.69
CA ILE A 70 -4.24 -6.60 -13.02
C ILE A 70 -5.48 -6.76 -13.92
N ILE A 71 -5.79 -5.73 -14.71
CA ILE A 71 -6.79 -5.85 -15.79
C ILE A 71 -6.15 -6.69 -16.90
N THR A 72 -6.41 -7.99 -16.88
CA THR A 72 -6.14 -8.86 -18.04
C THR A 72 -7.31 -8.74 -18.99
N ASN A 73 -7.21 -7.85 -19.99
CA ASN A 73 -8.10 -7.88 -21.15
C ASN A 73 -7.76 -9.12 -21.98
N LEU A 74 -8.27 -10.28 -21.56
CA LEU A 74 -8.37 -11.47 -22.39
C LEU A 74 -9.75 -11.45 -23.05
N ASP A 75 -9.94 -10.54 -24.01
CA ASP A 75 -11.01 -10.64 -25.00
C ASP A 75 -10.65 -11.76 -25.97
N ILE A 76 -10.84 -13.01 -25.53
CA ILE A 76 -10.86 -14.16 -26.44
C ILE A 76 -12.26 -14.20 -27.06
N GLN A 77 -12.46 -13.41 -28.10
CA GLN A 77 -13.55 -13.67 -29.05
C GLN A 77 -13.16 -14.93 -29.84
N GLY A 78 -13.62 -16.08 -29.35
CA GLY A 78 -13.60 -17.32 -30.11
C GLY A 78 -14.61 -17.22 -31.25
N GLU A 79 -14.19 -16.74 -32.41
CA GLU A 79 -14.85 -17.07 -33.67
C GLU A 79 -14.59 -18.55 -33.96
N ALA A 80 -15.42 -19.41 -33.37
CA ALA A 80 -15.50 -20.80 -33.79
C ALA A 80 -16.21 -20.85 -35.14
N GLU A 81 -15.40 -20.92 -36.18
CA GLU A 81 -15.71 -21.47 -37.49
C GLU A 81 -16.70 -22.64 -37.39
N ARG A 82 -17.89 -22.49 -37.97
CA ARG A 82 -18.73 -23.62 -38.37
C ARG A 82 -19.29 -23.37 -39.77
N ALA A 83 -18.62 -24.04 -40.69
CA ALA A 83 -19.05 -24.65 -41.96
C ALA A 83 -20.54 -24.60 -42.31
#